data_AF-A0AAV5T8C5-F1
#
_entry.id   AF-A0AAV5T8C5-F1
#
_cell.length_a   1.000
_cell.length_b   1.000
_cell.length_c   1.000
_cell.angle_alpha   90.00
_cell.angle_beta   90.00
_cell.angle_gamma   90.00
#
_symmetry.space_group_name_H-M   'P 1'
#
loop_
_entity.id
_entity.type
_entity.pdbx_description
1 polymer ?
#
loop_
_entity_poly.entity_id
_entity_poly.type
_entity_poly.pdbx_seq_one_letter_code
_entity_poly.pdbx_strand_id
1 'polypeptide(L)'
;MDGEVYDEVDTPAFNLYNDVIFPCRVFLLSYGWYLLAAALVLHQIFVRFIRQQQHAETGAMKKSDDASDRHRERLLAARQRQQEHHDKVAAEAEAEKRRKEEEKLARLREEMAQRSVVENALMDRRIGEARRDKAKQQDKAKGDSAECESPSDFLLRMIASAPIVIVSKSFCPYSRKAKAAFATYRLPREEVVYLELDELGEKMEKAVQAELSRLYDRERVPAVFVSGDFIGDADMIIAHQREGILDVLVHDATESWRKRSIPNPPK
;
A
#
# COMPACT_ATOMS: atom_id res chain seq x y z
N MET A 1 -74.67 82.50 89.28
CA MET A 1 -75.10 83.31 88.11
C MET A 1 -73.83 83.76 87.40
N ASP A 2 -72.95 82.85 86.99
CA ASP A 2 -73.10 81.74 86.04
C ASP A 2 -72.65 82.20 84.66
N GLY A 3 -71.81 81.38 84.02
CA GLY A 3 -71.59 81.42 82.58
C GLY A 3 -70.13 81.41 82.17
N GLU A 4 -69.44 80.30 82.41
CA GLU A 4 -68.30 79.93 81.55
C GLU A 4 -68.85 79.73 80.12
N VAL A 5 -68.34 80.51 79.16
CA VAL A 5 -68.56 80.27 77.73
C VAL A 5 -67.25 79.76 77.15
N TYR A 6 -67.22 78.45 76.89
CA TYR A 6 -66.20 77.82 76.06
C TYR A 6 -66.59 78.08 74.60
N ASP A 7 -65.77 78.81 73.86
CA ASP A 7 -65.87 78.85 72.40
C ASP A 7 -64.91 77.80 71.83
N GLU A 8 -65.51 76.86 71.10
CA GLU A 8 -64.86 75.75 70.41
C GLU A 8 -63.83 76.25 69.40
N VAL A 9 -62.62 75.69 69.47
CA VAL A 9 -61.60 75.88 68.45
C VAL A 9 -62.03 75.07 67.22
N ASP A 10 -62.62 75.74 66.24
CA ASP A 10 -62.96 75.17 64.92
C ASP A 10 -61.68 74.73 64.20
N THR A 11 -61.29 73.46 64.37
CA THR A 11 -60.27 72.84 63.51
C THR A 11 -60.91 72.53 62.16
N PRO A 12 -60.37 73.02 61.03
CA PRO A 12 -60.93 72.71 59.72
C PRO A 12 -60.83 71.20 59.48
N ALA A 13 -61.98 70.53 59.39
CA ALA A 13 -62.04 69.14 59.01
C ALA A 13 -61.47 68.98 57.60
N PHE A 14 -60.28 68.40 57.50
CA PHE A 14 -59.60 68.11 56.24
C PHE A 14 -60.54 67.33 55.31
N ASN A 15 -61.00 67.99 54.24
CA ASN A 15 -61.90 67.37 53.30
C ASN A 15 -61.06 66.84 52.14
N LEU A 16 -60.64 65.58 52.29
CA LEU A 16 -59.80 64.87 51.31
C LEU A 16 -60.27 65.08 49.86
N TYR A 17 -61.58 65.17 49.65
CA TYR A 17 -62.14 65.36 48.33
C TYR A 17 -61.89 66.76 47.75
N ASN A 18 -62.16 67.82 48.52
CA ASN A 18 -62.02 69.19 48.03
C ASN A 18 -60.58 69.70 48.10
N ASP A 19 -59.81 69.31 49.13
CA ASP A 19 -58.47 69.85 49.36
C ASP A 19 -57.39 69.12 48.56
N VAL A 20 -57.64 67.85 48.20
CA VAL A 20 -56.66 67.02 47.49
C VAL A 20 -57.20 66.48 46.18
N ILE A 21 -58.37 65.83 46.17
CA ILE A 21 -58.85 65.13 44.98
C ILE A 21 -59.27 66.10 43.87
N PHE A 22 -59.99 67.17 44.19
CA PHE A 22 -60.48 68.13 43.19
C PHE A 22 -59.34 68.90 42.48
N PRO A 23 -58.34 69.47 43.16
CA PRO A 23 -57.19 70.11 42.52
C PRO A 23 -56.36 69.12 41.70
N CYS A 24 -56.14 67.90 42.22
CA CYS A 24 -55.44 66.85 41.48
C CYS A 24 -56.19 66.47 40.21
N ARG A 25 -57.52 66.42 40.24
CA ARG A 25 -58.34 66.06 39.07
C ARG A 25 -58.27 67.14 37.99
N VAL A 26 -58.37 68.42 38.34
CA VAL A 26 -58.21 69.53 37.39
C VAL A 26 -56.79 69.55 36.82
N PHE A 27 -55.77 69.36 37.66
CA PHE A 27 -54.37 69.27 37.23
C PHE A 27 -54.13 68.11 36.26
N LEU A 28 -54.66 66.92 36.54
CA LEU A 28 -54.55 65.76 35.65
C LEU A 28 -55.32 65.95 34.34
N LEU A 29 -56.46 66.63 34.35
CA LEU A 29 -57.21 66.99 33.15
C LEU A 29 -56.45 67.99 32.27
N SER A 30 -55.81 68.99 32.87
CA SER A 30 -55.06 70.02 32.14
C SER A 30 -53.66 69.56 31.69
N TYR A 31 -52.98 68.74 32.49
CA TYR A 31 -51.57 68.40 32.29
C TYR A 31 -51.28 66.90 32.07
N GLY A 32 -52.26 66.02 32.23
CA GLY A 32 -52.06 64.57 32.08
C GLY A 32 -51.56 64.15 30.69
N TRP A 33 -51.94 64.88 29.64
CA TRP A 33 -51.48 64.60 28.27
C TRP A 33 -49.99 64.88 28.06
N TYR A 34 -49.40 65.87 28.75
CA TYR A 34 -47.96 66.12 28.71
C TYR A 34 -47.17 64.98 29.33
N LEU A 35 -47.67 64.40 30.43
CA LEU A 35 -47.06 63.23 31.07
C LEU A 35 -47.11 62.00 30.16
N LEU A 36 -48.23 61.77 29.47
CA LEU A 36 -48.36 60.68 28.49
C LEU A 36 -47.45 60.89 27.27
N ALA A 37 -47.37 62.12 26.75
CA ALA A 37 -46.48 62.46 25.65
C ALA A 37 -45.00 62.29 26.06
N ALA A 38 -44.62 62.74 27.24
CA ALA A 38 -43.28 62.56 27.78
C ALA A 38 -42.93 61.08 27.97
N ALA A 39 -43.86 60.28 28.52
CA ALA A 39 -43.70 58.84 28.67
C ALA A 39 -43.54 58.13 27.31
N LEU A 40 -44.31 58.52 26.28
CA LEU A 40 -44.17 58.00 24.92
C LEU A 40 -42.82 58.37 24.31
N VAL A 41 -42.36 59.61 24.47
CA VAL A 41 -41.04 60.04 23.97
C VAL A 41 -39.92 59.28 24.68
N LEU A 42 -39.98 59.16 26.01
CA LEU A 42 -39.02 58.36 26.79
C LEU A 42 -39.05 56.89 26.38
N HIS A 43 -40.23 56.32 26.15
CA HIS A 43 -40.38 54.95 25.66
C HIS A 43 -39.77 54.78 24.27
N GLN A 44 -39.99 55.71 23.35
CA GLN A 44 -39.38 55.68 22.02
C GLN A 44 -37.86 55.82 22.08
N ILE A 45 -37.32 56.70 22.93
CA ILE A 45 -35.89 56.84 23.16
C ILE A 45 -35.32 55.53 23.73
N PHE A 46 -35.99 54.95 24.73
CA PHE A 46 -35.57 53.69 25.37
C PHE A 46 -35.60 52.51 24.39
N VAL A 47 -36.65 52.38 23.59
CA VAL A 47 -36.75 51.33 22.55
C VAL A 47 -35.68 51.53 21.46
N ARG A 48 -35.41 52.78 21.04
CA ARG A 48 -34.30 53.05 20.10
C ARG A 48 -32.94 52.71 20.72
N PHE A 49 -32.74 53.01 22.00
CA PHE A 49 -31.50 52.70 22.72
C PHE A 49 -31.28 51.18 22.83
N ILE A 50 -32.31 50.41 23.19
CA ILE A 50 -32.23 48.93 23.23
C ILE A 50 -31.91 48.38 21.84
N ARG A 51 -32.61 48.83 20.80
CA ARG A 51 -32.32 48.37 19.41
C ARG A 51 -30.89 48.72 19.00
N GLN A 52 -30.39 49.91 19.38
CA GLN A 52 -29.03 50.34 19.05
C GLN A 52 -27.98 49.43 19.68
N GLN A 53 -28.15 49.06 20.96
CA GLN A 53 -27.28 48.10 21.65
C GLN A 53 -27.28 46.74 20.94
N GLN A 54 -28.47 46.21 20.63
CA GLN A 54 -28.60 44.92 19.92
C GLN A 54 -27.95 44.93 18.53
N HIS A 55 -28.07 46.03 17.78
CA HIS A 55 -27.41 46.16 16.48
C HIS A 55 -25.88 46.28 16.59
N ALA A 56 -25.37 46.92 17.64
CA ALA A 56 -23.94 47.00 17.90
C ALA A 56 -23.35 45.62 18.25
N GLU A 57 -24.01 44.86 19.13
CA GLU A 57 -23.59 43.50 19.52
C GLU A 57 -23.64 42.53 18.35
N THR A 58 -24.76 42.48 17.61
CA THR A 58 -24.89 41.61 16.42
C THR A 58 -23.92 42.00 15.31
N GLY A 59 -23.64 43.30 15.13
CA GLY A 59 -22.65 43.79 14.19
C GLY A 59 -21.22 43.44 14.60
N ALA A 60 -20.89 43.48 15.90
CA ALA A 60 -19.59 43.09 16.42
C ALA A 60 -19.35 41.57 16.28
N MET A 61 -20.36 40.75 16.62
CA MET A 61 -20.30 39.29 16.46
C MET A 61 -20.12 38.88 14.99
N LYS A 62 -20.88 39.47 14.05
CA LYS A 62 -20.69 39.21 12.61
C LYS A 62 -19.29 39.58 12.15
N LYS A 63 -18.73 40.70 12.61
CA LYS A 63 -17.36 41.11 12.27
C LYS A 63 -16.31 40.14 12.81
N SER A 64 -16.49 39.59 14.02
CA SER A 64 -15.59 38.58 14.57
C SER A 64 -15.68 37.25 13.83
N ASP A 65 -16.89 36.80 13.51
CA ASP A 65 -17.13 35.56 12.76
C ASP A 65 -16.53 35.66 11.35
N ASP A 66 -16.82 36.75 10.63
CA ASP A 66 -16.24 37.02 9.30
C ASP A 66 -14.70 37.08 9.34
N ALA A 67 -14.10 37.61 10.42
CA ALA A 67 -12.66 37.65 10.58
C ALA A 67 -12.06 36.25 10.82
N SER A 68 -12.75 35.43 11.63
CA SER A 68 -12.40 34.04 11.88
C SER A 68 -12.49 33.20 10.60
N ASP A 69 -13.56 33.34 9.83
CA ASP A 69 -13.78 32.59 8.59
C ASP A 69 -12.74 32.95 7.53
N ARG A 70 -12.43 34.24 7.35
CA ARG A 70 -11.33 34.67 6.48
C ARG A 70 -9.98 34.08 6.89
N HIS A 71 -9.72 33.94 8.19
CA HIS A 71 -8.50 33.30 8.67
C HIS A 71 -8.49 31.80 8.35
N ARG A 72 -9.60 31.11 8.58
CA ARG A 72 -9.78 29.69 8.26
C ARG A 72 -9.60 29.41 6.77
N GLU A 73 -10.19 30.22 5.90
CA GLU A 73 -10.05 30.10 4.44
C GLU A 73 -8.59 30.27 4.00
N ARG A 74 -7.86 31.25 4.55
CA ARG A 74 -6.43 31.42 4.25
C ARG A 74 -5.61 30.21 4.67
N LEU A 75 -5.91 29.62 5.83
CA LEU A 75 -5.22 28.42 6.31
C LEU A 75 -5.50 27.21 5.40
N LEU A 76 -6.76 27.01 5.00
CA LEU A 76 -7.14 25.93 4.08
C LEU A 76 -6.50 26.12 2.70
N ALA A 77 -6.51 27.34 2.16
CA ALA A 77 -5.88 27.65 0.88
C ALA A 77 -4.36 27.47 0.93
N ALA A 78 -3.70 27.82 2.05
CA ALA A 78 -2.27 27.57 2.24
C ALA A 78 -1.95 26.06 2.26
N ARG A 79 -2.75 25.28 3.00
CA ARG A 79 -2.62 23.82 3.06
C ARG A 79 -2.85 23.17 1.69
N GLN A 80 -3.85 23.63 0.94
CA GLN A 80 -4.15 23.12 -0.39
C GLN A 80 -2.99 23.40 -1.36
N ARG A 81 -2.42 24.61 -1.36
CA ARG A 81 -1.24 24.92 -2.19
C ARG A 81 -0.04 24.05 -1.85
N GLN A 82 0.19 23.78 -0.56
CA GLN A 82 1.25 22.87 -0.15
C GLN A 82 0.97 21.45 -0.65
N GLN A 83 -0.26 20.96 -0.51
CA GLN A 83 -0.63 19.63 -1.00
C GLN A 83 -0.46 19.53 -2.52
N GLU A 84 -0.98 20.49 -3.29
CA GLU A 84 -0.82 20.53 -4.74
C GLU A 84 0.65 20.60 -5.17
N HIS A 85 1.48 21.34 -4.44
CA HIS A 85 2.92 21.39 -4.69
C HIS A 85 3.57 20.03 -4.41
N HIS A 86 3.25 19.39 -3.27
CA HIS A 86 3.76 18.06 -2.94
C HIS A 86 3.30 17.00 -3.95
N ASP A 87 2.04 17.07 -4.38
CA ASP A 87 1.46 16.16 -5.37
C ASP A 87 2.12 16.35 -6.74
N LYS A 88 2.39 17.60 -7.16
CA LYS A 88 3.13 17.89 -8.40
C LYS A 88 4.56 17.36 -8.35
N VAL A 89 5.29 17.62 -7.26
CA VAL A 89 6.66 17.11 -7.08
C VAL A 89 6.69 15.59 -7.04
N ALA A 90 5.70 14.95 -6.40
CA ALA A 90 5.57 13.50 -6.37
C ALA A 90 5.29 12.94 -7.76
N ALA A 91 4.37 13.53 -8.52
CA ALA A 91 4.04 13.12 -9.89
C ALA A 91 5.23 13.28 -10.84
N GLU A 92 5.98 14.38 -10.74
CA GLU A 92 7.21 14.61 -11.52
C GLU A 92 8.28 13.57 -11.18
N ALA A 93 8.49 13.27 -9.89
CA ALA A 93 9.44 12.25 -9.46
C ALA A 93 9.04 10.84 -9.92
N GLU A 94 7.75 10.51 -9.91
CA GLU A 94 7.25 9.24 -10.46
C GLU A 94 7.41 9.16 -11.97
N ALA A 95 7.11 10.24 -12.70
CA ALA A 95 7.33 10.30 -14.15
C ALA A 95 8.82 10.15 -14.50
N GLU A 96 9.71 10.78 -13.74
CA GLU A 96 11.16 10.63 -13.93
C GLU A 96 11.63 9.19 -13.65
N LYS A 97 11.12 8.56 -12.58
CA LYS A 97 11.40 7.14 -12.28
C LYS A 97 10.93 6.23 -13.41
N ARG A 98 9.71 6.43 -13.91
CA ARG A 98 9.15 5.66 -15.04
C ARG A 98 9.99 5.83 -16.31
N ARG A 99 10.39 7.07 -16.65
CA ARG A 99 11.28 7.32 -17.80
C ARG A 99 12.63 6.62 -17.65
N LYS A 100 13.24 6.66 -16.47
CA LYS A 100 14.51 5.95 -16.20
C LYS A 100 14.33 4.43 -16.25
N GLU A 101 13.19 3.91 -15.81
CA GLU A 101 12.88 2.48 -15.87
C GLU A 101 12.66 2.02 -17.32
N GLU A 102 11.91 2.79 -18.11
CA GLU A 102 11.70 2.56 -19.54
C GLU A 102 13.02 2.63 -20.31
N GLU A 103 13.88 3.61 -20.02
CA GLU A 103 15.21 3.73 -20.63
C GLU A 103 16.12 2.54 -20.26
N LYS A 104 16.13 2.14 -18.99
CA LYS A 104 16.86 0.93 -18.54
C LYS A 104 16.34 -0.32 -19.24
N LEU A 105 15.02 -0.44 -19.39
CA LEU A 105 14.39 -1.58 -20.05
C LEU A 105 14.71 -1.60 -21.55
N ALA A 106 14.71 -0.45 -22.21
CA ALA A 106 15.11 -0.31 -23.60
C ALA A 106 16.58 -0.70 -23.80
N ARG A 107 17.49 -0.20 -22.94
CA ARG A 107 18.90 -0.57 -22.96
C ARG A 107 19.10 -2.07 -22.73
N LEU A 108 18.41 -2.64 -21.74
CA LEU A 108 18.47 -4.09 -21.48
C LEU A 108 17.96 -4.90 -22.69
N ARG A 109 16.89 -4.43 -23.35
CA ARG A 109 16.37 -5.07 -24.56
C ARG A 109 17.36 -5.01 -25.72
N GLU A 110 18.04 -3.88 -25.91
CA GLU A 110 19.12 -3.74 -26.90
C GLU A 110 20.31 -4.64 -26.58
N GLU A 111 20.76 -4.67 -25.32
CA GLU A 111 21.84 -5.57 -24.88
C GLU A 111 21.47 -7.04 -25.10
N MET A 112 20.23 -7.45 -24.80
CA MET A 112 19.75 -8.80 -25.08
C MET A 112 19.67 -9.10 -26.58
N ALA A 113 19.27 -8.13 -27.41
CA ALA A 113 19.25 -8.30 -28.86
C ALA A 113 20.67 -8.42 -29.43
N GLN A 114 21.64 -7.66 -28.93
CA GLN A 114 23.05 -7.80 -29.31
C GLN A 114 23.60 -9.16 -28.88
N ARG A 115 23.29 -9.58 -27.64
CA ARG A 115 23.68 -10.90 -27.14
C ARG A 115 23.09 -12.02 -28.00
N SER A 116 21.82 -11.93 -28.39
CA SER A 116 21.18 -12.96 -29.22
C SER A 116 21.73 -12.99 -30.66
N VAL A 117 22.09 -11.84 -31.25
CA VAL A 117 22.76 -11.81 -32.56
C VAL A 117 24.14 -12.46 -32.49
N VAL A 118 24.93 -12.14 -31.46
CA VAL A 118 26.26 -12.75 -31.25
C VAL A 118 26.14 -14.24 -30.96
N GLU A 119 25.18 -14.64 -30.12
CA GLU A 119 24.91 -16.04 -29.81
C GLU A 119 24.46 -16.82 -31.05
N ASN A 120 23.54 -16.28 -31.86
CA ASN A 120 23.12 -16.88 -33.12
C ASN A 120 24.30 -16.99 -34.10
N ALA A 121 25.17 -15.98 -34.22
CA ALA A 121 26.36 -16.05 -35.07
C ALA A 121 27.38 -17.08 -34.59
N LEU A 122 27.56 -17.24 -33.26
CA LEU A 122 28.36 -18.29 -32.66
C LEU A 122 27.76 -19.67 -32.93
N MET A 123 26.44 -19.82 -32.82
CA MET A 123 25.74 -21.07 -33.14
C MET A 123 25.87 -21.41 -34.62
N ASP A 124 25.72 -20.45 -35.54
CA ASP A 124 25.92 -20.66 -36.98
C ASP A 124 27.37 -21.04 -37.32
N ARG A 125 28.34 -20.41 -36.67
CA ARG A 125 29.76 -20.78 -36.81
C ARG A 125 30.02 -22.19 -36.30
N ARG A 126 29.45 -22.55 -35.15
CA ARG A 126 29.56 -23.88 -34.54
C ARG A 126 28.84 -24.96 -35.36
N ILE A 127 27.70 -24.64 -36.00
CA ILE A 127 27.02 -25.49 -36.99
C ILE A 127 27.86 -25.62 -38.27
N GLY A 128 28.50 -24.54 -38.71
CA GLY A 128 29.41 -24.54 -39.86
C GLY A 128 30.67 -25.39 -39.62
N GLU A 129 31.24 -25.30 -38.42
CA GLU A 129 32.34 -26.14 -37.94
C GLU A 129 31.88 -27.59 -37.80
N ALA A 130 30.74 -27.86 -37.15
CA ALA A 130 30.16 -29.20 -37.06
C ALA A 130 29.75 -29.78 -38.42
N ARG A 131 29.36 -28.98 -39.42
CA ARG A 131 29.14 -29.42 -40.81
C ARG A 131 30.47 -29.77 -41.50
N ARG A 132 31.53 -29.01 -41.22
CA ARG A 132 32.89 -29.25 -41.72
C ARG A 132 33.54 -30.46 -41.06
N ASP A 133 33.25 -30.70 -39.78
CA ASP A 133 33.65 -31.87 -39.01
C ASP A 133 32.81 -33.08 -39.40
N LYS A 134 31.50 -32.95 -39.65
CA LYS A 134 30.66 -34.01 -40.25
C LYS A 134 31.09 -34.38 -41.67
N ALA A 135 31.58 -33.43 -42.47
CA ALA A 135 32.18 -33.70 -43.78
C ALA A 135 33.54 -34.42 -43.68
N LYS A 136 34.28 -34.25 -42.56
CA LYS A 136 35.49 -35.03 -42.24
C LYS A 136 35.17 -36.36 -41.54
N GLN A 137 34.02 -36.47 -40.87
CA GLN A 137 33.53 -37.66 -40.18
C GLN A 137 32.73 -38.59 -41.11
N GLN A 138 32.42 -38.17 -42.34
CA GLN A 138 31.72 -39.01 -43.32
C GLN A 138 32.57 -40.19 -43.84
N ASP A 139 33.88 -40.17 -43.59
CA ASP A 139 34.77 -41.34 -43.76
C ASP A 139 34.95 -42.17 -42.46
N LYS A 140 34.33 -41.79 -41.33
CA LYS A 140 34.66 -42.38 -40.02
C LYS A 140 33.55 -42.28 -38.97
N ALA A 141 32.33 -42.77 -39.24
CA ALA A 141 31.36 -43.17 -38.20
C ALA A 141 30.13 -43.84 -38.83
N LYS A 142 30.29 -45.10 -39.25
CA LYS A 142 29.22 -46.09 -39.16
C LYS A 142 29.30 -46.64 -37.73
N GLY A 143 28.23 -46.44 -36.95
CA GLY A 143 28.15 -46.75 -35.51
C GLY A 143 28.29 -45.47 -34.67
N ASP A 144 27.40 -45.10 -33.76
CA ASP A 144 26.57 -45.94 -32.92
C ASP A 144 25.21 -45.26 -32.62
N SER A 145 24.32 -46.15 -32.24
CA SER A 145 22.92 -46.09 -31.85
C SER A 145 22.45 -44.90 -30.98
N ALA A 146 21.23 -44.47 -31.31
CA ALA A 146 20.33 -43.82 -30.39
C ALA A 146 19.96 -44.81 -29.29
N GLU A 147 20.34 -44.51 -28.05
CA GLU A 147 19.81 -45.22 -26.89
C GLU A 147 18.39 -44.70 -26.60
N CYS A 148 17.47 -45.63 -26.41
CA CYS A 148 16.14 -45.35 -25.90
C CYS A 148 16.29 -44.83 -24.47
N GLU A 149 16.26 -43.51 -24.26
CA GLU A 149 16.31 -42.94 -22.90
C GLU A 149 15.15 -43.52 -22.08
N SER A 150 15.49 -44.33 -21.08
CA SER A 150 14.51 -44.82 -20.12
C SER A 150 14.07 -43.65 -19.22
N PRO A 151 12.81 -43.59 -18.77
CA PRO A 151 12.35 -42.53 -17.88
C PRO A 151 13.17 -42.43 -16.58
N SER A 152 13.71 -43.54 -16.11
CA SER A 152 14.59 -43.60 -14.93
C SER A 152 15.93 -42.91 -15.18
N ASP A 153 16.57 -43.19 -16.32
CA ASP A 153 17.85 -42.57 -16.68
C ASP A 153 17.69 -41.08 -16.89
N PHE A 154 16.58 -40.65 -17.50
CA PHE A 154 16.24 -39.23 -17.64
C PHE A 154 16.14 -38.56 -16.27
N LEU A 155 15.39 -39.14 -15.33
CA LEU A 155 15.23 -38.58 -13.98
C LEU A 155 16.57 -38.50 -13.23
N LEU A 156 17.37 -39.57 -13.24
CA LEU A 156 18.66 -39.61 -12.57
C LEU A 156 19.65 -38.62 -13.20
N ARG A 157 19.65 -38.47 -14.52
CA ARG A 157 20.46 -37.46 -15.21
C ARG A 157 20.06 -36.06 -14.80
N MET A 158 18.75 -35.78 -14.71
CA MET A 158 18.27 -34.48 -14.27
C MET A 158 18.66 -34.20 -12.82
N ILE A 159 18.52 -35.18 -11.91
CA ILE A 159 18.96 -35.06 -10.51
C ILE A 159 20.47 -34.81 -10.42
N ALA A 160 21.28 -35.44 -11.27
CA ALA A 160 22.73 -35.26 -11.30
C ALA A 160 23.21 -33.97 -11.99
N SER A 161 22.31 -33.24 -12.66
CA SER A 161 22.67 -32.07 -13.49
C SER A 161 23.01 -30.81 -12.69
N ALA A 162 22.51 -30.72 -11.45
CA ALA A 162 22.70 -29.58 -10.56
C ALA A 162 22.73 -30.04 -9.10
N PRO A 163 23.34 -29.27 -8.18
CA PRO A 163 23.33 -29.61 -6.76
C PRO A 163 21.93 -29.55 -6.15
N ILE A 164 21.03 -28.73 -6.70
CA ILE A 164 19.65 -28.64 -6.22
C ILE A 164 18.72 -28.84 -7.41
N VAL A 165 17.84 -29.83 -7.30
CA VAL A 165 16.86 -30.16 -8.34
C VAL A 165 15.48 -30.24 -7.72
N ILE A 166 14.56 -29.46 -8.26
CA ILE A 166 13.18 -29.37 -7.78
C ILE A 166 12.27 -29.86 -8.89
N VAL A 167 11.70 -31.05 -8.70
CA VAL A 167 10.67 -31.57 -9.60
C VAL A 167 9.34 -30.92 -9.23
N SER A 168 8.73 -30.24 -10.18
CA SER A 168 7.55 -29.40 -9.96
C SER A 168 6.53 -29.49 -11.10
N LYS A 169 5.36 -28.87 -10.87
CA LYS A 169 4.40 -28.52 -11.92
C LYS A 169 4.13 -27.03 -11.86
N SER A 170 4.07 -26.37 -13.01
CA SER A 170 3.92 -24.91 -13.13
C SER A 170 2.66 -24.39 -12.41
N PHE A 171 1.54 -25.11 -12.52
CA PHE A 171 0.24 -24.73 -11.96
C PHE A 171 0.07 -25.08 -10.47
N CYS A 172 0.94 -25.92 -9.89
CA CYS A 172 0.76 -26.45 -8.53
C CYS A 172 1.12 -25.41 -7.44
N PRO A 173 0.22 -25.12 -6.48
CA PRO A 173 0.51 -24.18 -5.39
C PRO A 173 1.61 -24.66 -4.43
N TYR A 174 1.70 -25.95 -4.15
CA TYR A 174 2.75 -26.51 -3.28
C TYR A 174 4.13 -26.38 -3.90
N SER A 175 4.25 -26.62 -5.22
CA SER A 175 5.50 -26.40 -5.94
C SER A 175 5.94 -24.94 -5.90
N ARG A 176 5.02 -23.97 -6.02
CA ARG A 176 5.35 -22.55 -5.86
C ARG A 176 5.92 -22.23 -4.47
N LYS A 177 5.39 -22.84 -3.41
CA LYS A 177 5.93 -22.67 -2.03
C LYS A 177 7.36 -23.20 -1.92
N ALA A 178 7.63 -24.40 -2.42
CA ALA A 178 8.98 -24.98 -2.40
C ALA A 178 9.97 -24.11 -3.20
N LYS A 179 9.59 -23.66 -4.41
CA LYS A 179 10.42 -22.75 -5.22
C LYS A 179 10.70 -21.43 -4.51
N ALA A 180 9.70 -20.87 -3.82
CA ALA A 180 9.87 -19.64 -3.05
C ALA A 180 10.87 -19.81 -1.89
N ALA A 181 10.90 -20.97 -1.23
CA ALA A 181 11.88 -21.27 -0.19
C ALA A 181 13.31 -21.19 -0.76
N PHE A 182 13.58 -21.86 -1.89
CA PHE A 182 14.90 -21.84 -2.53
C PHE A 182 15.27 -20.50 -3.19
N ALA A 183 14.27 -19.71 -3.63
CA ALA A 183 14.51 -18.40 -4.21
C ALA A 183 15.15 -17.40 -3.22
N THR A 184 14.99 -17.62 -1.91
CA THR A 184 15.59 -16.76 -0.87
C THR A 184 17.13 -16.76 -0.90
N TYR A 185 17.75 -17.87 -1.33
CA TYR A 185 19.20 -18.04 -1.38
C TYR A 185 19.87 -17.39 -2.59
N ARG A 186 19.10 -16.89 -3.57
CA ARG A 186 19.60 -16.23 -4.80
C ARG A 186 20.69 -17.03 -5.53
N LEU A 187 20.48 -18.34 -5.62
CA LEU A 187 21.40 -19.25 -6.29
C LEU A 187 21.47 -18.97 -7.81
N PRO A 188 22.65 -19.15 -8.44
CA PRO A 188 22.79 -19.05 -9.88
C PRO A 188 22.05 -20.19 -10.59
N ARG A 189 21.70 -20.02 -11.87
CA ARG A 189 20.88 -20.99 -12.62
C ARG A 189 21.55 -22.36 -12.79
N GLU A 190 22.87 -22.39 -12.67
CA GLU A 190 23.69 -23.60 -12.76
C GLU A 190 23.66 -24.41 -11.46
N GLU A 191 23.24 -23.81 -10.34
CA GLU A 191 23.17 -24.46 -9.03
C GLU A 191 21.76 -24.92 -8.65
N VAL A 192 20.71 -24.40 -9.32
CA VAL A 192 19.33 -24.79 -9.07
C VAL A 192 18.57 -25.04 -10.38
N VAL A 193 18.07 -26.27 -10.55
CA VAL A 193 17.28 -26.68 -11.70
C VAL A 193 15.84 -26.96 -11.27
N TYR A 194 14.90 -26.36 -11.99
CA TYR A 194 13.47 -26.62 -11.84
C TYR A 194 13.03 -27.54 -12.98
N LEU A 195 12.63 -28.77 -12.65
CA LEU A 195 12.12 -29.74 -13.62
C LEU A 195 10.58 -29.66 -13.62
N GLU A 196 10.02 -28.90 -14.57
CA GLU A 196 8.58 -28.79 -14.76
C GLU A 196 8.04 -29.98 -15.54
N LEU A 197 7.32 -30.88 -14.86
CA LEU A 197 6.83 -32.10 -15.50
C LEU A 197 5.75 -31.84 -16.55
N ASP A 198 4.97 -30.78 -16.38
CA ASP A 198 3.91 -30.41 -17.33
C ASP A 198 4.43 -29.94 -18.69
N GLU A 199 5.71 -29.54 -18.78
CA GLU A 199 6.35 -29.14 -20.03
C GLU A 199 6.91 -30.35 -20.83
N LEU A 200 7.06 -31.52 -20.20
CA LEU A 200 7.61 -32.73 -20.83
C LEU A 200 6.57 -33.54 -21.63
N GLY A 201 5.29 -33.19 -21.52
CA GLY A 201 4.16 -33.90 -22.13
C GLY A 201 3.65 -35.08 -21.30
N GLU A 202 2.35 -35.40 -21.44
CA GLU A 202 1.63 -36.32 -20.53
C GLU A 202 2.27 -37.71 -20.36
N LYS A 203 2.88 -38.25 -21.41
CA LYS A 203 3.51 -39.59 -21.35
C LYS A 203 4.76 -39.57 -20.49
N MET A 204 5.63 -38.57 -20.67
CA MET A 204 6.87 -38.45 -19.93
C MET A 204 6.59 -38.04 -18.48
N GLU A 205 5.63 -37.13 -18.27
CA GLU A 205 5.15 -36.75 -16.94
C GLU A 205 4.75 -37.99 -16.12
N LYS A 206 3.86 -38.83 -16.64
CA LYS A 206 3.41 -40.06 -15.95
C LYS A 206 4.55 -41.03 -15.71
N ALA A 207 5.46 -41.17 -16.67
CA ALA A 207 6.60 -42.07 -16.54
C ALA A 207 7.57 -41.61 -15.44
N VAL A 208 7.89 -40.31 -15.38
CA VAL A 208 8.75 -39.73 -14.33
C VAL A 208 8.07 -39.80 -12.96
N GLN A 209 6.77 -39.54 -12.86
CA GLN A 209 6.03 -39.67 -11.60
C GLN A 209 5.98 -41.12 -11.09
N ALA A 210 5.83 -42.09 -12.00
CA ALA A 210 5.89 -43.52 -11.65
C ALA A 210 7.28 -43.91 -11.13
N GLU A 211 8.35 -43.40 -11.76
CA GLU A 211 9.72 -43.65 -11.29
C GLU A 211 10.03 -42.98 -9.96
N LEU A 212 9.54 -41.75 -9.74
CA LEU A 212 9.65 -41.08 -8.43
C LEU A 212 8.94 -41.88 -7.32
N SER A 213 7.76 -42.43 -7.63
CA SER A 213 7.03 -43.32 -6.73
C SER A 213 7.82 -44.60 -6.44
N ARG A 214 8.43 -45.20 -7.47
CA ARG A 214 9.23 -46.44 -7.34
C ARG A 214 10.52 -46.24 -6.53
N LEU A 215 11.24 -45.14 -6.74
CA LEU A 215 12.56 -44.90 -6.15
C LEU A 215 12.49 -44.23 -4.77
N TYR A 216 11.55 -43.30 -4.58
CA TYR A 216 11.49 -42.44 -3.39
C TYR A 216 10.17 -42.54 -2.63
N ASP A 217 9.28 -43.46 -3.02
CA ASP A 217 7.93 -43.64 -2.43
C ASP A 217 7.07 -42.36 -2.48
N ARG A 218 7.28 -41.55 -3.53
CA ARG A 218 6.64 -40.24 -3.69
C ARG A 218 6.27 -39.97 -5.14
N GLU A 219 4.99 -40.03 -5.46
CA GLU A 219 4.46 -39.67 -6.79
C GLU A 219 4.15 -38.16 -6.93
N ARG A 220 3.96 -37.46 -5.80
CA ARG A 220 3.45 -36.08 -5.76
C ARG A 220 4.57 -35.05 -5.95
N VAL A 221 4.24 -33.97 -6.65
CA VAL A 221 5.07 -32.77 -6.72
C VAL A 221 4.70 -31.76 -5.62
N PRO A 222 5.66 -30.99 -5.10
CA PRO A 222 7.07 -30.98 -5.44
C PRO A 222 7.86 -32.12 -4.80
N ALA A 223 8.88 -32.62 -5.51
CA ALA A 223 9.91 -33.50 -4.96
C ALA A 223 11.26 -32.79 -5.06
N VAL A 224 11.92 -32.60 -3.92
CA VAL A 224 13.15 -31.81 -3.82
C VAL A 224 14.35 -32.70 -3.55
N PHE A 225 15.38 -32.51 -4.36
CA PHE A 225 16.65 -33.20 -4.29
C PHE A 225 17.78 -32.20 -4.03
N VAL A 226 18.65 -32.52 -3.07
CA VAL A 226 19.84 -31.73 -2.75
C VAL A 226 21.05 -32.68 -2.71
N SER A 227 22.09 -32.37 -3.49
CA SER A 227 23.26 -33.22 -3.73
C SER A 227 22.93 -34.64 -4.23
N GLY A 228 21.77 -34.81 -4.86
CA GLY A 228 21.28 -36.12 -5.33
C GLY A 228 20.41 -36.87 -4.32
N ASP A 229 20.35 -36.42 -3.07
CA ASP A 229 19.56 -37.03 -2.02
C ASP A 229 18.15 -36.40 -1.97
N PHE A 230 17.14 -37.24 -1.72
CA PHE A 230 15.76 -36.78 -1.58
C PHE A 230 15.55 -36.15 -0.20
N ILE A 231 15.21 -34.85 -0.18
CA ILE A 231 14.99 -34.10 1.05
C ILE A 231 13.53 -34.12 1.48
N GLY A 232 12.59 -33.98 0.53
CA GLY A 232 11.17 -34.03 0.87
C GLY A 232 10.25 -33.27 -0.08
N ASP A 233 9.04 -33.04 0.43
CA ASP A 233 7.97 -32.29 -0.21
C ASP A 233 7.94 -30.82 0.22
N ALA A 234 6.91 -30.07 -0.18
CA ALA A 234 6.79 -28.66 0.15
C ALA A 234 6.74 -28.41 1.66
N ASP A 235 6.04 -29.24 2.43
CA ASP A 235 5.86 -29.01 3.86
C ASP A 235 7.13 -29.32 4.63
N MET A 236 7.86 -30.39 4.25
CA MET A 236 9.17 -30.72 4.81
C MET A 236 10.21 -29.63 4.52
N ILE A 237 10.23 -29.09 3.29
CA ILE A 237 11.16 -28.00 2.93
C ILE A 237 10.88 -26.73 3.73
N ILE A 238 9.60 -26.37 3.92
CA ILE A 238 9.24 -25.20 4.73
C ILE A 238 9.59 -25.43 6.21
N ALA A 239 9.45 -26.65 6.73
CA ALA A 239 9.89 -26.99 8.08
C ALA A 239 11.42 -26.86 8.21
N HIS A 240 12.19 -27.44 7.30
CA HIS A 240 13.65 -27.33 7.29
C HIS A 240 14.15 -25.90 7.11
N GLN A 241 13.43 -25.06 6.37
CA GLN A 241 13.74 -23.63 6.27
C GLN A 241 13.55 -22.91 7.62
N ARG A 242 12.50 -23.25 8.37
CA ARG A 242 12.25 -22.67 9.71
C ARG A 242 13.25 -23.14 10.75
N GLU A 243 13.70 -24.38 10.65
CA GLU A 243 14.67 -25.00 11.56
C GLU A 243 16.13 -24.64 11.22
N GLY A 244 16.39 -23.97 10.09
CA GLY A 244 17.74 -23.63 9.62
C GLY A 244 18.52 -24.81 9.01
N ILE A 245 17.91 -26.00 8.92
CA ILE A 245 18.52 -27.19 8.32
C ILE A 245 18.73 -26.97 6.81
N LEU A 246 17.77 -26.29 6.16
CA LEU A 246 17.85 -26.03 4.72
C LEU A 246 19.07 -25.17 4.35
N ASP A 247 19.45 -24.22 5.22
CA ASP A 247 20.60 -23.35 5.00
C ASP A 247 21.91 -24.16 4.92
N VAL A 248 22.07 -25.12 5.83
CA VAL A 248 23.24 -26.01 5.88
C VAL A 248 23.28 -26.90 4.64
N LEU A 249 22.16 -27.53 4.28
CA LEU A 249 22.07 -28.41 3.10
C LEU A 249 22.39 -27.66 1.80
N VAL A 250 21.85 -26.46 1.63
CA VAL A 250 22.12 -25.63 0.44
C VAL A 250 23.58 -25.22 0.38
N HIS A 251 24.17 -24.78 1.50
CA HIS A 251 25.57 -24.38 1.54
C HIS A 251 26.50 -25.56 1.20
N ASP A 252 26.32 -26.72 1.84
CA ASP A 252 27.15 -27.89 1.61
C ASP A 252 27.02 -28.43 0.17
N ALA A 253 25.81 -28.43 -0.37
CA ALA A 253 25.55 -28.86 -1.74
C ALA A 253 26.21 -27.93 -2.78
N THR A 254 26.10 -26.62 -2.60
CA THR A 254 26.68 -25.64 -3.52
C THR A 254 28.21 -25.62 -3.44
N GLU A 255 28.78 -25.69 -2.24
CA GLU A 255 30.24 -25.75 -2.05
C GLU A 255 30.86 -27.04 -2.62
N SER A 256 30.23 -28.19 -2.38
CA SER A 256 30.71 -29.47 -2.93
C SER A 256 30.62 -29.50 -4.46
N TRP A 257 29.59 -28.89 -5.04
CA TRP A 257 29.43 -28.76 -6.48
C TRP A 257 30.51 -27.87 -7.12
N ARG A 258 30.76 -26.69 -6.54
CA ARG A 258 31.81 -25.77 -7.01
C ARG A 258 33.20 -26.39 -6.96
N LYS A 259 33.51 -27.16 -5.91
CA LYS A 259 34.79 -27.87 -5.82
C LYS A 259 34.96 -28.93 -6.91
N ARG A 260 33.86 -29.60 -7.29
CA ARG A 260 33.87 -30.62 -8.36
C ARG A 260 34.01 -30.03 -9.75
N SER A 261 33.55 -28.80 -9.97
CA SER A 261 33.60 -28.12 -11.27
C SER A 261 34.92 -27.38 -11.55
N ILE A 262 35.80 -27.21 -10.56
CA ILE A 262 37.16 -26.67 -10.77
C ILE A 262 38.02 -27.75 -11.46
N PRO A 263 38.52 -27.51 -12.69
CA PRO A 263 39.43 -28.45 -13.35
C PRO A 263 40.71 -28.59 -12.52
N ASN A 264 41.18 -29.82 -12.33
CA ASN A 264 42.49 -30.05 -11.71
C ASN A 264 43.56 -29.27 -12.49
N PRO A 265 44.46 -28.53 -11.82
CA PRO A 265 45.56 -27.87 -12.51
C PRO A 265 46.39 -28.94 -13.24
N PRO A 266 46.85 -28.67 -14.47
CA PRO A 266 47.71 -29.61 -15.18
C PRO A 266 48.96 -29.89 -14.33
N LYS A 267 49.28 -31.18 -14.16
CA LYS A 267 50.52 -31.65 -13.52
C LYS A 267 51.74 -31.30 -14.36
#